data_AF-A0A7L1GPU7-F1
#
_entry.id   AF-A0A7L1GPU7-F1
#
_cell.length_a   1.000
_cell.length_b   1.000
_cell.length_c   1.000
_cell.angle_alpha   90.00
_cell.angle_beta   90.00
_cell.angle_gamma   90.00
#
_symmetry.space_group_name_H-M   'P 1'
#
loop_
_entity.id
_entity.type
_entity.pdbx_description
1 polymer ?
#
loop_
_entity_poly.entity_id
_entity_poly.type
_entity_poly.pdbx_seq_one_letter_code
_entity_poly.pdbx_strand_id
1 'polypeptide(L)'
;AANKINLIPQDFFAELCEQIIQHLNHKIPGVNTAELCQRIQTSGIELNVGDLSKIANIVSFLFSTAARNHLSTEELITTLSDAVSTLPKHAVQVIRHVWNEQGKSISESEDARNTATVGQFVDLKWKLGVAMSSDACRSLKYPYVMVALTVADPSGQITEKSFEMTIPQFKNLFRQFKEMAAVLETV
;
A
#
# COMPACT_ATOMS: atom_id res chain seq x y z
N ALA A 1 -3.55 -17.73 5.40
CA ALA A 1 -3.21 -16.90 4.21
C ALA A 1 -2.46 -17.73 3.17
N ALA A 2 -1.33 -18.38 3.50
CA ALA A 2 -0.55 -19.21 2.56
C ALA A 2 -1.38 -20.27 1.79
N ASN A 3 -2.31 -20.97 2.47
CA ASN A 3 -3.18 -21.97 1.82
C ASN A 3 -4.08 -21.41 0.69
N LYS A 4 -4.33 -20.10 0.66
CA LYS A 4 -5.17 -19.46 -0.38
C LYS A 4 -4.37 -19.00 -1.60
N ILE A 5 -3.04 -18.96 -1.53
CA ILE A 5 -2.17 -18.70 -2.70
C ILE A 5 -2.41 -19.77 -3.78
N ASN A 6 -2.72 -21.00 -3.37
CA ASN A 6 -3.08 -22.11 -4.27
C ASN A 6 -4.29 -21.82 -5.15
N LEU A 7 -5.18 -20.90 -4.73
CA LEU A 7 -6.37 -20.53 -5.48
C LEU A 7 -6.10 -19.43 -6.51
N ILE A 8 -4.96 -18.76 -6.43
CA ILE A 8 -4.62 -17.65 -7.33
C ILE A 8 -3.98 -18.21 -8.59
N PRO A 9 -4.56 -17.97 -9.79
CA PRO A 9 -3.95 -18.37 -11.05
C PRO A 9 -2.60 -17.69 -11.25
N GLN A 10 -1.71 -18.33 -12.01
CA GLN A 10 -0.34 -17.86 -12.21
C GLN A 10 -0.26 -16.42 -12.72
N ASP A 11 -1.08 -16.05 -13.71
CA ASP A 11 -1.05 -14.72 -14.32
C ASP A 11 -1.42 -13.63 -13.31
N PHE A 12 -2.46 -13.86 -12.49
CA PHE A 12 -2.87 -12.92 -11.45
C PHE A 12 -1.82 -12.82 -10.33
N PHE A 13 -1.16 -13.92 -10.00
CA PHE A 13 -0.08 -13.90 -9.01
C PHE A 13 1.16 -13.18 -9.54
N ALA A 14 1.49 -13.33 -10.82
CA ALA A 14 2.55 -12.57 -11.49
C ALA A 14 2.25 -11.07 -11.47
N GLU A 15 1.05 -10.67 -11.85
CA GLU A 15 0.62 -9.26 -11.79
C GLU A 15 0.70 -8.69 -10.36
N LEU A 16 0.30 -9.48 -9.35
CA LEU A 16 0.44 -9.08 -7.95
C LEU A 16 1.91 -8.85 -7.56
N CYS A 17 2.80 -9.79 -7.92
CA CYS A 17 4.23 -9.67 -7.66
C CYS A 17 4.84 -8.45 -8.38
N GLU A 18 4.42 -8.16 -9.61
CA GLU A 18 4.87 -6.97 -10.35
C GLU A 18 4.42 -5.67 -9.67
N GLN A 19 3.15 -5.56 -9.29
CA GLN A 19 2.66 -4.37 -8.56
C GLN A 19 3.43 -4.17 -7.25
N ILE A 20 3.73 -5.24 -6.51
CA ILE A 20 4.54 -5.17 -5.30
C ILE A 20 5.93 -4.62 -5.60
N ILE A 21 6.62 -5.14 -6.62
CA ILE A 21 7.95 -4.65 -6.98
C ILE A 21 7.90 -3.19 -7.43
N GLN A 22 6.90 -2.80 -8.22
CA GLN A 22 6.73 -1.40 -8.62
C GLN A 22 6.51 -0.49 -7.40
N HIS A 23 5.74 -0.96 -6.41
CA HIS A 23 5.53 -0.21 -5.18
C HIS A 23 6.81 -0.10 -4.34
N LEU A 24 7.55 -1.20 -4.18
CA LEU A 24 8.84 -1.21 -3.47
C LEU A 24 9.90 -0.33 -4.14
N ASN A 25 9.83 -0.16 -5.47
CA ASN A 25 10.66 0.76 -6.24
C ASN A 25 10.09 2.18 -6.32
N HIS A 26 9.06 2.52 -5.55
CA HIS A 26 8.39 3.84 -5.55
C HIS A 26 7.82 4.31 -6.90
N LYS A 27 7.57 3.38 -7.85
CA LYS A 27 6.95 3.70 -9.14
C LYS A 27 5.44 3.87 -9.02
N ILE A 28 4.83 3.20 -8.05
CA ILE A 28 3.39 3.30 -7.74
C ILE A 28 3.18 3.49 -6.23
N PRO A 29 2.12 4.21 -5.82
CA PRO A 29 1.87 4.51 -4.41
C PRO A 29 1.45 3.29 -3.57
N GLY A 30 1.00 2.20 -4.18
CA GLY A 30 0.51 1.03 -3.47
C GLY A 30 0.01 -0.07 -4.41
N VAL A 31 -0.35 -1.21 -3.83
CA VAL A 31 -0.86 -2.38 -4.57
C VAL A 31 -2.39 -2.35 -4.56
N ASN A 32 -3.03 -2.34 -5.72
CA ASN A 32 -4.50 -2.26 -5.81
C ASN A 32 -5.14 -3.66 -5.63
N THR A 33 -5.13 -4.13 -4.39
CA THR A 33 -5.69 -5.45 -4.04
C THR A 33 -7.20 -5.54 -4.24
N ALA A 34 -7.94 -4.41 -4.18
CA ALA A 34 -9.38 -4.41 -4.42
C ALA A 34 -9.72 -4.73 -5.89
N GLU A 35 -9.06 -4.05 -6.83
CA GLU A 35 -9.26 -4.26 -8.26
C GLU A 35 -8.81 -5.66 -8.71
N LEU A 36 -7.63 -6.10 -8.26
CA LEU A 36 -7.12 -7.43 -8.60
C LEU A 36 -8.02 -8.54 -8.04
N CYS A 37 -8.54 -8.36 -6.82
CA CYS A 37 -9.50 -9.29 -6.22
C CYS A 37 -10.80 -9.36 -7.02
N GLN A 38 -11.35 -8.23 -7.48
CA GLN A 38 -12.55 -8.19 -8.31
C GLN A 38 -12.35 -8.95 -9.63
N ARG A 39 -11.18 -8.80 -10.28
CA ARG A 39 -10.86 -9.53 -11.52
C ARG A 39 -10.70 -11.05 -11.30
N ILE A 40 -10.11 -11.45 -10.18
CA ILE A 40 -10.03 -12.87 -9.78
C ILE A 40 -11.43 -13.45 -9.55
N GLN A 41 -12.30 -12.72 -8.84
CA GLN A 41 -13.68 -13.14 -8.59
C GLN A 41 -14.51 -13.25 -9.89
N THR A 42 -14.29 -12.36 -10.85
CA THR A 42 -14.94 -12.42 -12.17
C THR A 42 -14.58 -13.69 -12.94
N SER A 43 -13.41 -14.29 -12.64
CA SER A 43 -12.97 -15.57 -13.18
C SER A 43 -13.55 -16.79 -12.45
N GLY A 44 -14.47 -16.58 -11.50
CA GLY A 44 -15.15 -17.64 -10.74
C GLY A 44 -14.41 -18.13 -9.49
N ILE A 45 -13.41 -17.40 -9.00
CA ILE A 45 -12.59 -17.79 -7.85
C ILE A 45 -13.02 -17.03 -6.60
N GLU A 46 -13.45 -17.75 -5.57
CA GLU A 46 -13.84 -17.17 -4.28
C GLU A 46 -12.62 -16.78 -3.43
N LEU A 47 -12.08 -15.59 -3.70
CA LEU A 47 -11.05 -14.94 -2.90
C LEU A 47 -11.58 -13.59 -2.41
N ASN A 48 -11.43 -13.28 -1.12
CA ASN A 48 -11.77 -11.95 -0.60
C ASN A 48 -10.55 -11.01 -0.60
N VAL A 49 -10.83 -9.71 -0.62
CA VAL A 49 -9.81 -8.66 -0.66
C VAL A 49 -8.85 -8.77 0.53
N GLY A 50 -9.36 -9.07 1.74
CA GLY A 50 -8.54 -9.17 2.94
C GLY A 50 -7.51 -10.31 2.91
N ASP A 51 -7.83 -11.43 2.27
CA ASP A 51 -6.91 -12.53 2.07
C ASP A 51 -5.85 -12.19 1.01
N LEU A 52 -6.24 -11.52 -0.06
CA LEU A 52 -5.31 -11.04 -1.07
C LEU A 52 -4.35 -9.99 -0.49
N SER A 53 -4.83 -9.05 0.33
CA SER A 53 -3.97 -8.09 1.03
C SER A 53 -2.97 -8.77 1.96
N LYS A 54 -3.39 -9.82 2.69
CA LYS A 54 -2.45 -10.60 3.52
C LYS A 54 -1.37 -11.27 2.68
N ILE A 55 -1.73 -11.82 1.52
CA ILE A 55 -0.78 -12.43 0.58
C ILE A 55 0.18 -11.37 0.04
N ALA A 56 -0.34 -10.21 -0.39
CA ALA A 56 0.47 -9.09 -0.85
C ALA A 56 1.50 -8.67 0.21
N ASN A 57 1.06 -8.51 1.47
CA ASN A 57 1.94 -8.11 2.57
C ASN A 57 3.05 -9.14 2.85
N ILE A 58 2.73 -10.44 2.79
CA ILE A 58 3.72 -11.52 2.96
C ILE A 58 4.77 -11.46 1.84
N VAL A 59 4.34 -11.28 0.59
CA VAL A 59 5.24 -11.22 -0.57
C VAL A 59 6.07 -9.92 -0.57
N SER A 60 5.47 -8.78 -0.21
CA SER A 60 6.19 -7.52 -0.01
C SER A 60 7.26 -7.64 1.05
N PHE A 61 6.95 -8.29 2.18
CA PHE A 61 7.93 -8.55 3.23
C PHE A 61 9.06 -9.43 2.73
N LEU A 62 8.75 -10.53 2.04
CA LEU A 62 9.73 -11.43 1.44
C LEU A 62 10.71 -10.69 0.52
N PHE A 63 10.21 -9.91 -0.44
CA PHE A 63 11.08 -9.16 -1.36
C PHE A 63 11.89 -8.07 -0.65
N SER A 64 11.31 -7.38 0.33
CA SER A 64 12.04 -6.38 1.13
C SER A 64 13.16 -7.03 1.94
N THR A 65 12.89 -8.16 2.60
CA THR A 65 13.89 -8.91 3.36
C THR A 65 14.98 -9.47 2.43
N ALA A 66 14.62 -9.97 1.26
CA ALA A 66 15.58 -10.44 0.27
C ALA A 66 16.49 -9.30 -0.21
N ALA A 67 15.92 -8.11 -0.44
CA ALA A 67 16.67 -6.94 -0.87
C ALA A 67 17.66 -6.46 0.19
N ARG A 68 17.21 -6.38 1.45
CA ARG A 68 18.01 -5.96 2.62
C ARG A 68 19.20 -6.86 2.90
N ASN A 69 19.04 -8.16 2.66
CA ASN A 69 20.11 -9.14 2.86
C ASN A 69 20.91 -9.39 1.57
N HIS A 70 20.66 -8.63 0.51
CA HIS A 70 21.29 -8.78 -0.81
C HIS A 70 21.26 -10.22 -1.34
N LEU A 71 20.13 -10.92 -1.13
CA LEU A 71 20.01 -12.32 -1.51
C LEU A 71 20.00 -12.49 -3.03
N SER A 72 20.78 -13.45 -3.52
CA SER A 72 20.66 -13.96 -4.88
C SER A 72 19.34 -14.73 -5.08
N THR A 73 18.94 -14.93 -6.33
CA THR A 73 17.75 -15.73 -6.68
C THR A 73 17.79 -17.13 -6.09
N GLU A 74 18.95 -17.80 -6.10
CA GLU A 74 19.05 -19.16 -5.57
C GLU A 74 19.00 -19.19 -4.04
N GLU A 75 19.58 -18.21 -3.35
CA GLU A 75 19.47 -18.08 -1.89
C GLU A 75 18.03 -17.78 -1.46
N LEU A 76 17.31 -16.93 -2.19
CA LEU A 76 15.89 -16.66 -1.94
C LEU A 76 15.03 -17.92 -2.10
N ILE A 77 15.26 -18.71 -3.14
CA ILE A 77 14.46 -19.92 -3.37
C ILE A 77 14.82 -21.02 -2.37
N THR A 78 16.09 -21.11 -1.96
CA THR A 78 16.52 -22.05 -0.92
C THR A 78 15.85 -21.68 0.41
N THR A 79 15.90 -20.42 0.83
CA THR A 79 15.23 -19.94 2.05
C THR A 79 13.71 -20.12 2.00
N LEU A 80 13.06 -19.92 0.84
CA LEU A 80 11.64 -20.22 0.67
C LEU A 80 11.31 -21.69 0.78
N SER A 81 12.17 -22.56 0.23
CA SER A 81 11.97 -24.02 0.27
C SER A 81 12.11 -24.56 1.69
N ASP A 82 13.03 -23.99 2.47
CA ASP A 82 13.27 -24.38 3.86
C ASP A 82 12.21 -23.80 4.82
N ALA A 83 11.76 -22.57 4.57
CA ALA A 83 10.81 -21.87 5.43
C ALA A 83 9.34 -22.16 5.10
N VAL A 84 9.00 -22.51 3.86
CA VAL A 84 7.62 -22.61 3.39
C VAL A 84 7.39 -23.85 2.52
N SER A 85 7.23 -25.00 3.18
CA SER A 85 6.85 -26.27 2.53
C SER A 85 5.43 -26.28 1.89
N THR A 86 4.69 -25.17 1.97
CA THR A 86 3.27 -25.06 1.60
C THR A 86 2.98 -24.14 0.41
N LEU A 87 3.99 -23.48 -0.18
CA LEU A 87 3.78 -22.62 -1.34
C LEU A 87 3.59 -23.48 -2.62
N PRO A 88 2.64 -23.16 -3.49
CA PRO A 88 2.47 -23.88 -4.73
C PRO A 88 3.62 -23.60 -5.71
N LYS A 89 3.95 -24.60 -6.54
CA LYS A 89 5.09 -24.54 -7.47
C LYS A 89 5.04 -23.34 -8.41
N HIS A 90 3.86 -22.98 -8.93
CA HIS A 90 3.72 -21.83 -9.83
C HIS A 90 4.06 -20.52 -9.11
N ALA A 91 3.65 -20.36 -7.85
CA ALA A 91 3.98 -19.17 -7.07
C ALA A 91 5.48 -19.05 -6.83
N VAL A 92 6.17 -20.16 -6.54
CA VAL A 92 7.64 -20.17 -6.41
C VAL A 92 8.32 -19.79 -7.73
N GLN A 93 7.82 -20.27 -8.87
CA GLN A 93 8.36 -19.91 -10.19
C GLN A 93 8.17 -18.43 -10.51
N VAL A 94 7.00 -17.87 -10.21
CA VAL A 94 6.73 -16.44 -10.37
C VAL A 94 7.65 -15.60 -9.48
N ILE A 95 7.77 -15.94 -8.20
CA ILE A 95 8.67 -15.24 -7.27
C ILE A 95 10.11 -15.29 -7.77
N ARG A 96 10.58 -16.46 -8.21
CA ARG A 96 11.91 -16.65 -8.79
C ARG A 96 12.14 -15.72 -9.97
N HIS A 97 11.22 -15.73 -10.93
CA HIS A 97 11.32 -14.95 -12.16
C HIS A 97 11.34 -13.45 -11.87
N VAL A 98 10.36 -12.98 -11.11
CA VAL A 98 10.19 -11.55 -10.77
C VAL A 98 11.38 -11.03 -9.95
N TRP A 99 11.90 -11.82 -9.00
CA TRP A 99 13.11 -11.47 -8.24
C TRP A 99 14.36 -11.43 -9.12
N ASN A 100 14.53 -12.41 -10.01
CA ASN A 100 15.69 -12.47 -10.89
C ASN A 100 15.78 -11.27 -11.84
N GLU A 101 14.63 -10.80 -12.33
CA GLU A 101 14.58 -9.66 -13.26
C GLU A 101 14.67 -8.31 -12.55
N GLN A 102 14.01 -8.15 -11.40
CA GLN A 102 13.79 -6.84 -10.79
C GLN A 102 14.29 -6.70 -9.35
N GLY A 103 14.80 -7.78 -8.73
CA GLY A 103 15.25 -7.76 -7.33
C GLY A 103 16.43 -6.79 -7.08
N LYS A 104 17.32 -6.63 -8.07
CA LYS A 104 18.46 -5.69 -7.97
C LYS A 104 18.02 -4.23 -7.82
N SER A 105 16.95 -3.82 -8.52
CA SER A 105 16.48 -2.43 -8.43
C SER A 105 15.90 -2.11 -7.04
N ILE A 106 15.37 -3.13 -6.35
CA ILE A 106 14.84 -2.97 -4.98
C ILE A 106 15.99 -2.74 -4.01
N SER A 107 17.10 -3.48 -4.14
CA SER A 107 18.28 -3.30 -3.29
C SER A 107 18.91 -1.90 -3.44
N GLU A 108 18.87 -1.30 -4.64
CA GLU A 108 19.35 0.08 -4.87
C GLU A 108 18.41 1.13 -4.25
N SER A 109 17.11 0.84 -4.16
CA SER A 109 16.10 1.72 -3.55
C SER A 109 16.02 1.58 -2.00
N GLU A 110 16.44 0.43 -1.46
CA GLU A 110 16.38 0.12 -0.02
C GLU A 110 17.40 0.89 0.83
N ASP A 111 18.55 1.30 0.28
CA ASP A 111 19.53 2.12 1.01
C ASP A 111 18.99 3.52 1.39
N ALA A 112 17.89 3.96 0.76
CA ALA A 112 17.16 5.17 1.12
C ALA A 112 16.04 4.95 2.18
N ARG A 113 15.80 3.70 2.62
CA ARG A 113 14.55 3.24 3.27
C ARG A 113 14.43 3.48 4.78
N ASN A 114 15.32 4.24 5.41
CA ASN A 114 15.12 4.63 6.82
C ASN A 114 13.87 5.52 7.04
N THR A 115 13.21 5.98 5.97
CA THR A 115 11.98 6.77 5.97
C THR A 115 10.69 5.95 5.71
N ALA A 116 10.77 4.67 5.30
CA ALA A 116 9.62 3.90 4.79
C ALA A 116 8.76 3.19 5.85
N THR A 117 9.00 3.42 7.14
CA THR A 117 8.08 2.96 8.21
C THR A 117 6.89 3.90 8.40
N VAL A 118 6.90 5.07 7.74
CA VAL A 118 5.79 6.03 7.76
C VAL A 118 5.00 5.88 6.46
N GLY A 119 3.67 5.74 6.58
CA GLY A 119 2.78 5.67 5.42
C GLY A 119 2.93 6.91 4.52
N GLN A 120 2.73 6.73 3.23
CA GLN A 120 2.81 7.80 2.23
C GLN A 120 1.47 8.52 2.11
N PHE A 121 1.53 9.85 2.10
CA PHE A 121 0.39 10.70 1.80
C PHE A 121 0.14 10.70 0.28
N VAL A 122 -1.06 10.28 -0.14
CA VAL A 122 -1.43 10.10 -1.55
C VAL A 122 -2.28 11.24 -2.08
N ASP A 123 -3.32 11.64 -1.33
CA ASP A 123 -4.27 12.67 -1.76
C ASP A 123 -4.97 13.35 -0.57
N LEU A 124 -5.40 14.60 -0.76
CA LEU A 124 -6.26 15.34 0.17
C LEU A 124 -7.41 15.99 -0.59
N LYS A 125 -8.62 15.60 -0.20
CA LYS A 125 -9.86 16.25 -0.63
C LYS A 125 -10.46 17.00 0.55
N TRP A 126 -11.11 18.12 0.26
CA TRP A 126 -11.83 18.87 1.28
C TRP A 126 -13.11 19.47 0.74
N LYS A 127 -14.07 19.71 1.63
CA LYS A 127 -15.28 20.47 1.35
C LYS A 127 -15.65 21.36 2.52
N LEU A 128 -16.19 22.53 2.22
CA LEU A 128 -16.77 23.44 3.20
C LEU A 128 -18.26 23.10 3.38
N GLY A 129 -18.68 22.83 4.60
CA GLY A 129 -20.06 22.56 4.98
C GLY A 129 -20.56 23.56 6.01
N VAL A 130 -21.89 23.64 6.16
CA VAL A 130 -22.55 24.35 7.26
C VAL A 130 -23.50 23.36 7.91
N ALA A 131 -23.29 23.10 9.19
CA ALA A 131 -24.23 22.30 9.95
C ALA A 131 -25.46 23.16 10.23
N MET A 132 -26.65 22.63 9.94
CA MET A 132 -27.93 23.27 10.20
C MET A 132 -28.58 22.66 11.44
N SER A 133 -29.47 23.43 12.07
CA SER A 133 -30.18 23.03 13.29
C SER A 133 -30.88 21.68 13.16
N SER A 134 -30.86 20.90 14.24
CA SER A 134 -31.68 19.70 14.43
C SER A 134 -32.65 19.89 15.59
N ASP A 135 -33.61 18.96 15.76
CA ASP A 135 -34.56 18.98 16.87
C ASP A 135 -33.88 18.92 18.25
N ALA A 136 -32.65 18.38 18.30
CA ALA A 136 -31.79 18.34 19.49
C ALA A 136 -30.82 19.54 19.60
N CYS A 137 -30.68 20.36 18.56
CA CYS A 137 -29.80 21.54 18.57
C CYS A 137 -30.32 22.66 17.66
N ARG A 138 -31.11 23.58 18.22
CA ARG A 138 -31.81 24.65 17.49
C ARG A 138 -30.92 25.73 16.86
N SER A 139 -29.61 25.75 17.16
CA SER A 139 -28.73 26.88 16.80
C SER A 139 -27.37 26.46 16.22
N LEU A 140 -27.26 25.35 15.49
CA LEU A 140 -26.06 25.14 14.67
C LEU A 140 -26.17 25.97 13.39
N LYS A 141 -25.40 27.06 13.35
CA LYS A 141 -25.01 27.79 12.13
C LYS A 141 -23.49 27.86 12.09
N TYR A 142 -22.84 26.70 12.21
CA TYR A 142 -21.39 26.63 12.31
C TYR A 142 -20.79 26.08 11.02
N PRO A 143 -19.96 26.86 10.30
CA PRO A 143 -19.25 26.36 9.15
C PRO A 143 -18.12 25.43 9.61
N TYR A 144 -17.96 24.31 8.91
CA TYR A 144 -16.91 23.35 9.17
C TYR A 144 -16.28 22.88 7.86
N VAL A 145 -15.05 22.41 7.92
CA VAL A 145 -14.39 21.77 6.79
C VAL A 145 -14.36 20.27 7.05
N MET A 146 -14.84 19.49 6.10
CA MET A 146 -14.62 18.05 6.08
C MET A 146 -13.41 17.78 5.19
N VAL A 147 -12.42 17.07 5.73
CA VAL A 147 -11.20 16.68 5.02
C VAL A 147 -11.18 15.17 4.92
N ALA A 148 -10.82 14.67 3.73
CA ALA A 148 -10.55 13.26 3.46
C ALA A 148 -9.09 13.13 3.03
N LEU A 149 -8.31 12.36 3.78
CA LEU A 149 -6.93 12.03 3.49
C LEU A 149 -6.86 10.62 2.93
N THR A 150 -6.20 10.46 1.78
CA THR A 150 -5.84 9.15 1.24
C THR A 150 -4.38 8.88 1.58
N VAL A 151 -4.14 7.79 2.28
CA VAL A 151 -2.79 7.37 2.70
C VAL A 151 -2.53 5.94 2.27
N ALA A 152 -1.33 5.68 1.75
CA ALA A 152 -0.81 4.33 1.54
C ALA A 152 0.03 3.95 2.76
N ASP A 153 -0.32 2.89 3.45
CA ASP A 153 0.52 2.41 4.55
C ASP A 153 1.85 1.80 4.01
N PRO A 154 2.83 1.47 4.86
CA PRO A 154 4.08 0.85 4.43
C PRO A 154 3.94 -0.49 3.69
N SER A 155 2.77 -1.11 3.76
CA SER A 155 2.45 -2.34 3.02
C SER A 155 1.85 -2.06 1.64
N GLY A 156 1.65 -0.79 1.29
CA GLY A 156 1.06 -0.33 0.04
C GLY A 156 -0.48 -0.35 0.05
N GLN A 157 -1.10 -0.59 1.21
CA GLN A 157 -2.55 -0.58 1.32
C GLN A 157 -3.05 0.86 1.41
N ILE A 158 -3.89 1.24 0.45
CA ILE A 158 -4.47 2.58 0.37
C ILE A 158 -5.73 2.63 1.24
N THR A 159 -5.80 3.60 2.15
CA THR A 159 -6.97 3.85 2.98
C THR A 159 -7.35 5.32 2.99
N GLU A 160 -8.65 5.59 3.00
CA GLU A 160 -9.19 6.94 3.16
C GLU A 160 -9.59 7.17 4.64
N LYS A 161 -9.19 8.31 5.19
CA LYS A 161 -9.55 8.76 6.54
C LYS A 161 -10.19 10.14 6.44
N SER A 162 -11.44 10.23 6.91
CA SER A 162 -12.19 11.49 6.90
C SER A 162 -12.41 12.03 8.31
N PHE A 163 -12.32 13.35 8.45
CA PHE A 163 -12.57 14.05 9.71
C PHE A 163 -13.06 15.47 9.47
N GLU A 164 -13.73 16.04 10.47
CA GLU A 164 -14.21 17.42 10.46
C GLU A 164 -13.29 18.32 11.28
N MET A 165 -13.15 19.56 10.82
CA MET A 165 -12.39 20.59 11.53
C MET A 165 -13.06 21.95 11.42
N THR A 166 -12.79 22.79 12.39
CA THR A 166 -13.23 24.19 12.38
C THR A 166 -12.47 25.01 11.32
N ILE A 167 -13.02 26.15 10.91
CA ILE A 167 -12.35 27.06 9.97
C ILE A 167 -10.96 27.52 10.48
N PRO A 168 -10.78 27.89 11.77
CA PRO A 168 -9.46 28.23 12.28
C PRO A 168 -8.46 27.07 12.24
N GLN A 169 -8.90 25.84 12.55
CA GLN A 169 -8.04 24.65 12.44
C GLN A 169 -7.59 24.40 11.00
N PHE A 170 -8.48 24.54 10.02
CA PHE A 170 -8.13 24.39 8.60
C PHE A 170 -7.13 25.45 8.12
N LYS A 171 -7.31 26.72 8.55
CA LYS A 171 -6.36 27.79 8.25
C LYS A 171 -4.97 27.52 8.87
N ASN A 172 -4.95 26.98 10.09
CA ASN A 172 -3.69 26.59 10.72
C ASN A 172 -3.01 25.43 9.98
N LEU A 173 -3.78 24.41 9.57
CA LEU A 173 -3.28 23.29 8.77
C LEU A 173 -2.63 23.80 7.48
N PHE A 174 -3.32 24.65 6.72
CA PHE A 174 -2.78 25.25 5.50
C PHE A 174 -1.46 26.02 5.73
N ARG A 175 -1.35 26.76 6.83
CA ARG A 175 -0.10 27.44 7.20
C ARG A 175 1.03 26.44 7.44
N GLN A 176 0.78 25.37 8.19
CA GLN A 176 1.79 24.34 8.44
C GLN A 176 2.27 23.66 7.15
N PHE A 177 1.37 23.37 6.21
CA PHE A 177 1.77 22.84 4.90
C PHE A 177 2.69 23.78 4.13
N LYS A 178 2.43 25.10 4.17
CA LYS A 178 3.33 26.09 3.55
C LYS A 178 4.70 26.16 4.21
N GLU A 179 4.74 26.10 5.54
CA GLU A 179 6.00 26.09 6.29
C GLU A 179 6.82 24.83 5.99
N MET A 180 6.16 23.66 5.93
CA MET A 180 6.81 22.41 5.52
C MET A 180 7.35 22.49 4.08
N ALA A 181 6.55 22.99 3.13
CA ALA A 181 6.98 23.14 1.74
C ALA A 181 8.22 24.06 1.63
N ALA A 182 8.22 25.19 2.33
CA ALA A 182 9.35 26.12 2.33
C ALA A 182 10.64 25.49 2.87
N VAL A 183 10.57 24.62 3.88
CA VAL A 183 11.74 23.90 4.39
C VAL A 183 12.24 22.87 3.37
N LEU A 184 11.34 22.13 2.73
CA LEU A 184 11.71 21.12 1.72
C LEU A 184 12.33 21.73 0.46
N GLU A 185 11.93 22.94 0.07
CA GLU A 185 12.52 23.67 -1.07
C GLU A 185 13.94 24.20 -0.80
N THR A 186 14.39 24.21 0.46
CA THR A 186 15.71 24.74 0.84
C THR A 186 16.83 23.70 0.92
N VAL A 187 16.55 22.44 0.54
CA VAL A 187 17.49 21.31 0.55
C VAL A 187 17.94 20.96 -0.86
#